data_AF-A0A915Z3M9-F1
#
_entry.id   AF-A0A915Z3M9-F1
#
_cell.length_a   1.000
_cell.length_b   1.000
_cell.length_c   1.000
_cell.angle_alpha   90.00
_cell.angle_beta   90.00
_cell.angle_gamma   90.00
#
_symmetry.space_group_name_H-M   'P 1'
#
loop_
_entity.id
_entity.type
_entity.pdbx_description
1 polymer ?
#
loop_
_entity_poly.entity_id
_entity_poly.type
_entity_poly.pdbx_seq_one_letter_code
_entity_poly.pdbx_strand_id
1 'polypeptide(L)'
;MFKLYLKKHVPGDDELWYRILNRWYNQKSTIIEIKSFIRDFYNDNHEINMRELRAWRVMLEAIGCKNITPFERDVSDMEFWSRAKDPKGDIETISNLFSNGFLNTTLNSTIRNDEFENCKDTANVFWYSLCESLDANPNGSSGKIRILSIVAENFTYEELMKNLQV
;
A
#
# COMPACT_ATOMS: atom_id res chain seq x y z
N MET A 1 5.21 21.66 1.20
CA MET A 1 4.54 20.67 2.07
C MET A 1 4.96 19.23 1.72
N PHE A 2 4.86 18.78 0.48
CA PHE A 2 5.23 17.41 0.05
C PHE A 2 6.72 17.05 0.20
N LYS A 3 7.63 17.99 -0.03
CA LYS A 3 9.09 17.79 0.14
C LYS A 3 9.47 17.30 1.54
N LEU A 4 8.83 17.84 2.59
CA LEU A 4 9.11 17.45 3.98
C LEU A 4 8.50 16.09 4.34
N TYR A 5 7.33 15.77 3.79
CA TYR A 5 6.66 14.49 4.04
C TYR A 5 7.40 13.33 3.36
N LEU A 6 7.83 13.51 2.11
CA LEU A 6 8.64 12.52 1.40
C LEU A 6 10.00 12.33 2.05
N LYS A 7 10.68 13.41 2.46
CA LYS A 7 11.97 13.32 3.16
C LYS A 7 11.90 12.49 4.46
N LYS A 8 10.74 12.48 5.13
CA LYS A 8 10.54 11.70 6.36
C LYS A 8 10.25 10.22 6.10
N HIS A 9 9.74 9.89 4.92
CA HIS A 9 9.13 8.57 4.64
C HIS A 9 9.74 7.84 3.46
N VAL A 10 10.62 8.48 2.68
CA VAL A 10 11.33 7.90 1.55
C VAL A 10 12.83 8.02 1.82
N PRO A 11 13.54 6.89 2.05
CA PRO A 11 14.98 6.88 2.20
C PRO A 11 15.65 7.22 0.85
N GLY A 12 16.63 8.10 0.87
CA GLY A 12 17.42 8.45 -0.31
C GLY A 12 17.64 9.95 -0.47
N ASP A 13 18.19 10.29 -1.64
CA ASP A 13 18.50 11.65 -2.07
C ASP A 13 17.25 12.57 -2.04
N ASP A 14 17.40 13.79 -1.51
CA ASP A 14 16.37 14.83 -1.40
C ASP A 14 15.71 15.18 -2.76
N GLU A 15 16.33 14.79 -3.87
CA GLU A 15 15.86 14.98 -5.25
C GLU A 15 15.20 13.75 -5.90
N LEU A 16 15.11 12.60 -5.21
CA LEU A 16 14.58 11.35 -5.77
C LEU A 16 13.17 11.53 -6.38
N TRP A 17 12.28 12.22 -5.68
CA TRP A 17 10.94 12.53 -6.16
C TRP A 17 10.91 13.38 -7.42
N TYR A 18 11.82 14.34 -7.52
CA TYR A 18 11.92 15.21 -8.68
C TYR A 18 12.38 14.42 -9.89
N ARG A 19 13.38 13.54 -9.74
CA ARG A 19 13.85 12.67 -10.83
C ARG A 19 12.77 11.73 -11.34
N ILE A 20 12.01 11.11 -10.42
CA ILE A 20 10.90 10.21 -10.75
C ILE A 20 9.82 10.96 -11.54
N LEU A 21 9.36 12.11 -11.02
CA LEU A 21 8.33 12.90 -11.71
C LEU A 21 8.83 13.45 -13.05
N ASN A 22 10.09 13.91 -13.12
CA ASN A 22 10.68 14.40 -14.35
C ASN A 22 10.79 13.29 -15.41
N ARG A 23 11.20 12.06 -15.05
CA ARG A 23 11.19 10.92 -15.98
C ARG A 23 9.77 10.62 -16.45
N TRP A 24 8.80 10.60 -15.53
CA TRP A 24 7.41 10.32 -15.90
C TRP A 24 6.87 11.41 -16.83
N TYR A 25 7.16 12.67 -16.55
CA TYR A 25 6.68 13.79 -17.36
C TYR A 25 7.24 13.74 -18.79
N ASN A 26 8.49 13.31 -18.94
CA ASN A 26 9.20 13.23 -20.22
C ASN A 26 8.95 11.93 -21.00
N GLN A 27 8.39 10.87 -20.40
CA GLN A 27 7.98 9.69 -21.17
C GLN A 27 6.66 9.94 -21.92
N LYS A 28 6.48 9.25 -23.06
CA LYS A 28 5.25 9.37 -23.88
C LYS A 28 4.02 8.81 -23.17
N SER A 29 4.18 7.70 -22.44
CA SER A 29 3.09 7.09 -21.69
C SER A 29 2.67 7.98 -20.51
N THR A 30 1.37 8.17 -20.36
CA THR A 30 0.77 8.76 -19.16
C THR A 30 0.63 7.76 -18.03
N ILE A 31 0.70 6.47 -18.33
CA ILE A 31 0.48 5.37 -17.39
C ILE A 31 1.80 4.80 -16.89
N ILE A 32 1.87 4.49 -15.60
CA ILE A 32 2.92 3.68 -14.98
C ILE A 32 2.32 2.60 -14.08
N GLU A 33 3.04 1.50 -13.89
CA GLU A 33 2.90 0.67 -12.70
C GLU A 33 3.86 1.24 -11.64
N ILE A 34 3.31 1.70 -10.52
CA ILE A 34 4.02 2.58 -9.59
C ILE A 34 5.24 1.91 -8.93
N LYS A 35 5.14 0.62 -8.58
CA LYS A 35 6.22 -0.06 -7.84
C LYS A 35 7.44 -0.25 -8.72
N SER A 36 7.27 -0.83 -9.90
CA SER A 36 8.33 -1.01 -10.89
C SER A 36 8.92 0.32 -11.33
N PHE A 37 8.08 1.32 -11.59
CA PHE A 37 8.56 2.63 -12.05
C PHE A 37 9.44 3.35 -11.04
N ILE A 38 9.09 3.30 -9.75
CA ILE A 38 9.87 3.94 -8.69
C ILE A 38 11.10 3.09 -8.34
N ARG A 39 10.98 1.75 -8.38
CA ARG A 39 12.09 0.81 -8.11
C ARG A 39 13.32 1.09 -8.99
N ASP A 40 13.13 1.46 -10.25
CA ASP A 40 14.20 1.84 -11.18
C ASP A 40 15.13 2.98 -10.67
N PHE A 41 14.73 3.72 -9.63
CA PHE A 41 15.48 4.84 -9.08
C PHE A 41 16.12 4.57 -7.72
N TYR A 42 15.85 3.40 -7.14
CA TYR A 42 16.55 2.95 -5.95
C TYR A 42 17.72 2.06 -6.35
N ASN A 43 18.72 1.97 -5.48
CA ASN A 43 19.84 1.05 -5.66
C ASN A 43 19.36 -0.40 -5.61
N ASP A 44 20.08 -1.29 -6.29
CA ASP A 44 19.72 -2.70 -6.40
C ASP A 44 19.54 -3.34 -5.01
N ASN A 45 18.35 -3.94 -4.79
CA ASN A 45 17.80 -4.58 -3.58
C ASN A 45 16.92 -3.73 -2.66
N HIS A 46 16.59 -2.47 -2.98
CA HIS A 46 15.60 -1.73 -2.18
C HIS A 46 14.19 -2.27 -2.40
N GLU A 47 13.59 -2.80 -1.34
CA GLU A 47 12.17 -3.15 -1.32
C GLU A 47 11.33 -1.96 -0.86
N ILE A 48 10.42 -1.52 -1.75
CA ILE A 48 9.50 -0.43 -1.44
C ILE A 48 8.50 -0.91 -0.39
N ASN A 49 8.63 -0.41 0.84
CA ASN A 49 7.74 -0.80 1.93
C ASN A 49 6.38 -0.08 1.85
N MET A 50 5.42 -0.53 2.65
CA MET A 50 4.06 0.03 2.65
C MET A 50 4.02 1.53 3.04
N ARG A 51 4.94 2.00 3.89
CA ARG A 51 4.97 3.42 4.32
C ARG A 51 5.45 4.32 3.19
N GLU A 52 6.51 3.92 2.50
CA GLU A 52 7.02 4.58 1.30
C GLU A 52 5.94 4.64 0.22
N LEU A 53 5.31 3.50 -0.08
CA LEU A 53 4.27 3.43 -1.10
C LEU A 53 3.07 4.33 -0.76
N ARG A 54 2.64 4.37 0.52
CA ARG A 54 1.61 5.33 0.97
C ARG A 54 2.03 6.79 0.76
N ALA A 55 3.30 7.11 1.01
CA ALA A 55 3.81 8.47 0.78
C ALA A 55 3.78 8.85 -0.70
N TRP A 56 4.12 7.91 -1.58
CA TRP A 56 4.00 8.09 -3.02
C TRP A 56 2.55 8.30 -3.47
N ARG A 57 1.60 7.49 -3.00
CA ARG A 57 0.17 7.67 -3.34
C ARG A 57 -0.35 9.05 -2.98
N VAL A 58 -0.09 9.50 -1.75
CA VAL A 58 -0.51 10.84 -1.28
C VAL A 58 0.12 11.94 -2.13
N MET A 59 1.39 11.78 -2.53
CA MET A 59 2.05 12.74 -3.40
C MET A 59 1.40 12.78 -4.79
N LEU A 60 1.16 11.61 -5.40
CA LEU A 60 0.57 11.50 -6.73
C LEU A 60 -0.84 12.08 -6.78
N GLU A 61 -1.67 11.79 -5.79
CA GLU A 61 -3.01 12.37 -5.66
C GLU A 61 -2.95 13.90 -5.57
N ALA A 62 -2.02 14.43 -4.78
CA ALA A 62 -1.89 15.86 -4.57
C ALA A 62 -1.44 16.63 -5.82
N ILE A 63 -0.67 16.00 -6.71
CA ILE A 63 -0.28 16.60 -8.00
C ILE A 63 -1.30 16.31 -9.12
N GLY A 64 -2.44 15.72 -8.78
CA GLY A 64 -3.56 15.49 -9.69
C GLY A 64 -3.50 14.17 -10.48
N CYS A 65 -2.52 13.31 -10.22
CA CYS A 65 -2.49 11.97 -10.78
C CYS A 65 -3.62 11.09 -10.19
N LYS A 66 -4.04 10.07 -10.93
CA LYS A 66 -5.13 9.18 -10.56
C LYS A 66 -4.68 7.73 -10.53
N ASN A 67 -5.10 6.99 -9.51
CA ASN A 67 -5.04 5.55 -9.52
C ASN A 67 -6.08 5.04 -10.52
N ILE A 68 -5.65 4.19 -11.45
CA ILE A 68 -6.46 3.62 -12.54
C ILE A 68 -6.47 2.09 -12.50
N THR A 69 -6.08 1.50 -11.37
CA THR A 69 -6.05 0.04 -11.17
C THR A 69 -7.48 -0.52 -11.25
N PRO A 70 -7.77 -1.50 -12.13
CA PRO A 70 -9.13 -1.96 -12.40
C PRO A 70 -9.55 -3.13 -11.50
N PHE A 71 -8.71 -3.52 -10.54
CA PHE A 71 -8.92 -4.67 -9.66
C PHE A 71 -8.57 -4.34 -8.22
N GLU A 72 -9.12 -5.15 -7.32
CA GLU A 72 -8.84 -5.10 -5.90
C GLU A 72 -7.48 -5.72 -5.55
N ARG A 73 -6.99 -5.41 -4.35
CA ARG A 73 -5.64 -5.81 -3.88
C ARG A 73 -5.52 -7.32 -3.61
N ASP A 74 -6.63 -8.03 -3.50
CA ASP A 74 -6.68 -9.48 -3.34
C ASP A 74 -6.34 -10.24 -4.64
N VAL A 75 -6.60 -9.60 -5.79
CA VAL A 75 -6.24 -10.08 -7.13
C VAL A 75 -4.74 -9.95 -7.36
N SER A 76 -4.19 -8.74 -7.17
CA SER A 76 -2.77 -8.45 -7.39
C SER A 76 -2.32 -7.25 -6.57
N ASP A 77 -1.03 -7.20 -6.27
CA ASP A 77 -0.39 -6.09 -5.60
C ASP A 77 0.04 -4.96 -6.55
N MET A 78 -0.14 -5.12 -7.86
CA MET A 78 0.16 -4.10 -8.88
C MET A 78 -0.72 -2.87 -8.71
N GLU A 79 -0.14 -1.68 -8.91
CA GLU A 79 -0.88 -0.43 -8.86
C GLU A 79 -0.55 0.46 -10.06
N PHE A 80 -1.56 0.73 -10.88
CA PHE A 80 -1.43 1.56 -12.06
C PHE A 80 -1.88 2.99 -11.77
N TRP A 81 -1.06 3.96 -12.20
CA TRP A 81 -1.35 5.38 -12.04
C TRP A 81 -1.23 6.10 -13.36
N SER A 82 -2.12 7.08 -13.56
CA SER A 82 -2.12 7.98 -14.70
C SER A 82 -1.85 9.42 -14.27
N ARG A 83 -1.02 10.11 -15.05
CA ARG A 83 -0.84 11.57 -14.98
C ARG A 83 -1.70 12.35 -15.98
N ALA A 84 -2.54 11.67 -16.75
CA ALA A 84 -3.37 12.32 -17.76
C ALA A 84 -4.37 13.27 -17.09
N LYS A 85 -4.58 14.44 -17.70
CA LYS A 85 -5.61 15.39 -17.24
C LYS A 85 -7.01 14.77 -17.33
N ASP A 86 -7.25 13.98 -18.37
CA ASP A 86 -8.44 13.12 -18.52
C ASP A 86 -7.98 11.65 -18.59
N PRO A 87 -8.10 10.88 -17.50
CA PRO A 87 -7.61 9.50 -17.44
C PRO A 87 -8.59 8.48 -18.02
N LYS A 88 -9.73 8.87 -18.61
CA LYS A 88 -10.74 7.91 -19.10
C LYS A 88 -10.17 6.90 -20.10
N GLY A 89 -9.40 7.37 -21.08
CA GLY A 89 -8.74 6.48 -22.05
C GLY A 89 -7.71 5.56 -21.41
N ASP A 90 -6.99 6.05 -20.40
CA ASP A 90 -6.02 5.24 -19.66
C ASP A 90 -6.72 4.15 -18.83
N ILE A 91 -7.82 4.50 -18.16
CA ILE A 91 -8.67 3.56 -17.40
C ILE A 91 -9.23 2.48 -18.32
N GLU A 92 -9.75 2.86 -19.49
CA GLU A 92 -10.29 1.91 -20.48
C GLU A 92 -9.18 0.98 -21.00
N THR A 93 -8.00 1.52 -21.29
CA THR A 93 -6.84 0.75 -21.76
C THR A 93 -6.42 -0.31 -20.73
N ILE A 94 -6.24 0.09 -19.47
CA ILE A 94 -5.82 -0.84 -18.41
C ILE A 94 -6.92 -1.85 -18.08
N SER A 95 -8.19 -1.43 -18.06
CA SER A 95 -9.33 -2.34 -17.91
C SER A 95 -9.36 -3.38 -19.02
N ASN A 96 -9.18 -2.98 -20.28
CA ASN A 96 -9.14 -3.91 -21.41
C ASN A 96 -7.98 -4.90 -21.31
N LEU A 97 -6.79 -4.44 -20.93
CA LEU A 97 -5.64 -5.35 -20.74
C LEU A 97 -5.89 -6.34 -19.60
N PHE A 98 -6.53 -5.90 -18.51
CA PHE A 98 -6.90 -6.77 -17.39
C PHE A 98 -7.95 -7.80 -17.79
N SER A 99 -9.08 -7.36 -18.37
CA SER A 99 -10.19 -8.24 -18.74
C SER A 99 -9.81 -9.29 -19.79
N ASN A 100 -8.83 -8.98 -20.65
CA ASN A 100 -8.31 -9.93 -21.63
C ASN A 100 -7.14 -10.78 -21.11
N GLY A 101 -6.78 -10.68 -19.82
CA GLY A 101 -5.74 -11.48 -19.20
C GLY A 101 -4.30 -11.13 -19.63
N PHE A 102 -4.09 -9.94 -20.21
CA PHE A 102 -2.76 -9.49 -20.62
C PHE A 102 -1.92 -8.91 -19.48
N LEU A 103 -2.55 -8.54 -18.36
CA LEU A 103 -1.83 -8.15 -17.15
C LEU A 103 -1.49 -9.41 -16.34
N ASN A 104 -0.19 -9.61 -16.06
CA ASN A 104 0.26 -10.73 -15.23
C ASN A 104 -0.05 -10.46 -13.74
N THR A 105 -1.32 -10.61 -13.37
CA THR A 105 -1.80 -10.43 -11.99
C THR A 105 -1.57 -11.66 -11.10
N THR A 106 -0.96 -12.72 -11.64
CA THR A 106 -0.92 -14.07 -11.08
C THR A 106 0.04 -14.31 -9.90
N LEU A 107 0.63 -13.26 -9.30
CA LEU A 107 1.64 -13.47 -8.24
C LEU A 107 1.05 -13.94 -6.89
N ASN A 108 -0.28 -13.84 -6.69
CA ASN A 108 -0.91 -14.12 -5.39
C ASN A 108 -1.63 -15.48 -5.28
N SER A 109 -1.61 -16.33 -6.31
CA SER A 109 -2.30 -17.64 -6.27
C SER A 109 -1.38 -18.80 -5.85
N THR A 110 -0.08 -18.73 -6.10
CA THR A 110 0.85 -19.86 -5.89
C THR A 110 1.38 -19.97 -4.45
N ILE A 111 1.30 -18.92 -3.64
CA ILE A 111 1.74 -18.94 -2.23
C ILE A 111 0.62 -19.48 -1.30
N ARG A 112 -0.62 -19.58 -1.78
CA ARG A 112 -1.80 -19.74 -0.90
C ARG A 112 -2.19 -21.17 -0.51
N ASN A 113 -1.57 -22.21 -1.06
CA ASN A 113 -2.09 -23.57 -0.87
C ASN A 113 -1.49 -24.38 0.27
N ASP A 114 -0.33 -24.02 0.85
CA ASP A 114 0.32 -24.87 1.85
C ASP A 114 0.31 -24.30 3.29
N GLU A 115 0.00 -23.02 3.51
CA GLU A 115 0.08 -22.41 4.86
C GLU A 115 -1.28 -22.03 5.49
N PHE A 116 -2.40 -22.23 4.78
CA PHE A 116 -3.69 -21.60 5.14
C PHE A 116 -4.65 -22.44 6.00
N GLU A 117 -4.25 -23.61 6.51
CA GLU A 117 -5.13 -24.41 7.37
C GLU A 117 -4.98 -24.12 8.88
N ASN A 118 -3.96 -23.37 9.33
CA ASN A 118 -3.75 -23.17 10.78
C ASN A 118 -3.64 -21.70 11.25
N CYS A 119 -3.78 -20.72 10.34
CA CYS A 119 -3.67 -19.28 10.66
C CYS A 119 -5.03 -18.56 10.78
N LYS A 120 -6.13 -19.23 10.40
CA LYS A 120 -7.46 -18.58 10.29
C LYS A 120 -8.12 -18.25 11.62
N ASP A 121 -7.82 -18.93 12.73
CA ASP A 121 -8.57 -18.65 13.96
C ASP A 121 -7.96 -17.50 14.77
N THR A 122 -6.65 -17.50 15.02
CA THR A 122 -6.06 -16.47 15.91
C THR A 122 -5.96 -15.09 15.28
N ALA A 123 -5.60 -15.00 14.00
CA ALA A 123 -5.44 -13.72 13.30
C ALA A 123 -6.80 -13.02 13.09
N ASN A 124 -7.84 -13.79 12.76
CA ASN A 124 -9.19 -13.23 12.60
C ASN A 124 -9.76 -12.76 13.94
N VAL A 125 -9.55 -13.51 15.03
CA VAL A 125 -9.95 -13.10 16.38
C VAL A 125 -9.23 -11.82 16.81
N PHE A 126 -7.93 -11.68 16.49
CA PHE A 126 -7.18 -10.46 16.77
C PHE A 126 -7.75 -9.24 16.06
N TRP A 127 -7.94 -9.32 14.73
CA TRP A 127 -8.45 -8.18 13.95
C TRP A 127 -9.89 -7.82 14.31
N TYR A 128 -10.73 -8.81 14.59
CA TYR A 128 -12.09 -8.59 15.06
C TYR A 128 -12.10 -7.86 16.41
N SER A 129 -11.29 -8.33 17.37
CA SER A 129 -11.15 -7.69 18.69
C SER A 129 -10.62 -6.26 18.59
N LEU A 130 -9.71 -5.99 17.65
CA LEU A 130 -9.20 -4.65 17.39
C LEU A 130 -10.29 -3.73 16.85
N CYS A 131 -11.10 -4.19 15.90
CA CYS A 131 -12.21 -3.41 15.35
C CYS A 131 -13.28 -3.11 16.40
N GLU A 132 -13.70 -4.09 17.19
CA GLU A 132 -14.67 -3.84 18.27
C GLU A 132 -14.14 -2.84 19.31
N SER A 133 -12.83 -2.89 19.63
CA SER A 133 -12.21 -1.93 20.55
C SER A 133 -12.16 -0.50 20.01
N LEU A 134 -12.11 -0.33 18.69
CA LEU A 134 -12.17 0.97 18.03
C LEU A 134 -13.59 1.53 18.03
N ASP A 135 -14.58 0.68 17.77
CA ASP A 135 -16.00 1.06 17.71
C ASP A 135 -16.58 1.37 19.10
N ALA A 136 -16.08 0.71 20.15
CA ALA A 136 -16.49 0.94 21.54
C ALA A 136 -15.90 2.22 22.18
N ASN A 137 -15.19 3.06 21.43
CA ASN A 137 -14.47 4.24 21.97
C ASN A 137 -15.10 5.60 21.58
N PRO A 138 -16.14 6.07 22.28
CA PRO A 138 -16.56 7.46 22.20
C PRO A 138 -15.74 8.29 23.21
N ASN A 139 -14.62 8.86 22.77
CA ASN A 139 -13.83 9.93 23.40
C ASN A 139 -13.99 10.12 24.94
N GLY A 140 -13.16 9.45 25.74
CA GLY A 140 -13.06 9.66 27.19
C GLY A 140 -12.10 10.79 27.59
N SER A 141 -12.50 11.60 28.57
CA SER A 141 -11.90 12.86 29.04
C SER A 141 -10.55 12.76 29.79
N SER A 142 -9.85 11.62 29.77
CA SER A 142 -8.55 11.45 30.45
C SER A 142 -7.35 11.28 29.50
N GLY A 143 -7.57 11.26 28.18
CA GLY A 143 -6.49 11.35 27.17
C GLY A 143 -5.46 10.21 27.19
N LYS A 144 -5.72 9.10 27.91
CA LYS A 144 -4.85 7.92 27.93
C LYS A 144 -5.68 6.65 28.02
N ILE A 145 -5.94 6.00 26.90
CA ILE A 145 -6.14 4.54 26.87
C ILE A 145 -5.50 4.03 25.59
N ARG A 146 -4.35 3.34 25.72
CA ARG A 146 -3.67 2.70 24.59
C ARG A 146 -4.49 1.48 24.19
N ILE A 147 -4.95 1.44 22.95
CA ILE A 147 -5.60 0.29 22.30
C ILE A 147 -4.85 -1.03 22.60
N LEU A 148 -3.52 -0.96 22.71
CA LEU A 148 -2.65 -2.08 23.08
C LEU A 148 -2.92 -2.68 24.47
N SER A 149 -3.37 -1.90 25.45
CA SER A 149 -3.67 -2.41 26.80
C SER A 149 -4.93 -3.26 26.83
N ILE A 150 -5.93 -2.94 26.02
CA ILE A 150 -7.17 -3.71 25.89
C ILE A 150 -6.90 -5.03 25.17
N VAL A 151 -6.10 -4.98 24.10
CA VAL A 151 -5.70 -6.20 23.37
C VAL A 151 -4.81 -7.09 24.25
N ALA A 152 -3.94 -6.53 25.09
CA ALA A 152 -3.10 -7.30 26.01
C ALA A 152 -3.85 -8.00 27.16
N GLU A 153 -5.13 -7.69 27.41
CA GLU A 153 -5.94 -8.45 28.37
C GLU A 153 -6.44 -9.78 27.77
N ASN A 154 -6.59 -9.85 26.44
CA ASN A 154 -7.13 -11.01 25.74
C ASN A 154 -6.04 -11.91 25.11
N PHE A 155 -4.80 -11.47 25.12
CA PHE A 155 -3.67 -12.17 24.51
C PHE A 155 -2.47 -12.14 25.43
N THR A 156 -1.78 -13.27 25.53
CA THR A 156 -0.50 -13.33 26.27
C THR A 156 0.58 -12.55 25.53
N TYR A 157 1.63 -12.15 26.27
CA TYR A 157 2.75 -11.41 25.71
C TYR A 157 3.43 -12.15 24.54
N GLU A 158 3.55 -13.47 24.62
CA GLU A 158 4.15 -14.30 23.57
C GLU A 158 3.28 -14.32 22.29
N GLU A 159 1.96 -14.38 22.44
CA GLU A 159 1.01 -14.30 21.32
C GLU A 159 1.05 -12.93 20.64
N LEU A 160 1.23 -11.85 21.42
CA LEU A 160 1.34 -10.51 20.86
C LEU A 160 2.64 -10.33 20.06
N MET A 161 3.79 -10.78 20.57
CA MET A 161 5.05 -10.69 19.80
C MET A 161 4.96 -11.47 18.49
N LYS A 162 4.40 -12.68 18.54
CA LYS A 162 4.24 -13.53 17.35
C LYS A 162 3.34 -12.88 16.29
N ASN A 163 2.23 -12.28 16.70
CA ASN A 163 1.28 -11.67 15.78
C ASN A 163 1.68 -10.27 15.28
N LEU A 164 2.41 -9.50 16.09
CA LEU A 164 2.90 -8.18 15.71
C LEU A 164 4.24 -8.20 14.98
N GLN A 165 4.91 -9.36 14.93
CA GLN A 165 6.24 -9.52 14.31
C GLN A 165 7.28 -8.54 14.89
N VAL A 166 7.23 -8.34 16.22
CA VAL A 166 8.18 -7.49 16.99
C VAL A 166 9.03 -8.37 17.88
#